data_AF-A0AA85EJV1-F1
#
_entry.id   AF-A0AA85EJV1-F1
#
_cell.length_a   1.000
_cell.length_b   1.000
_cell.length_c   1.000
_cell.angle_alpha   90.00
_cell.angle_beta   90.00
_cell.angle_gamma   90.00
#
_symmetry.space_group_name_H-M   'P 1'
#
loop_
_entity.id
_entity.type
_entity.pdbx_description
1 polymer ?
#
loop_
_entity_poly.entity_id
_entity_poly.type
_entity_poly.pdbx_seq_one_letter_code
_entity_poly.pdbx_strand_id
1 'polypeptide(L)'
;MFLLISVLVNLALSATFAIFPDITLHECALTKGCLRPAMCTESSCAFLVTWKLVSVKSENYVEFELKGNIQKVTGFIALAFSKDQRVGDDGVVGCYYQSSTNAVNIRAGYNDIAGKTTNFYNGPDEELLITDGENLGGTFNAMDGTLQCRFRRRVRPLDTVHQLMDLTSPNAYHLIVTRGVERKKDGFGRPFAGGESVSQRPVVITSPIYGSMTGIIGRGSAIAKTHGCLMVLAWVLCASIGIILARYYKDVWPNSGLLGERVWFQSHRILQGICVGLTCISIILIFIYCEGYSQATAYPYYIHPILGLIVFSLALINPIIALCRCNPAHEYRPWFNWIHFFIGTFAYILSVPTMMLGLRMPAAGLQLQFINYPLWILIFFVIFQFMIEIILEIHGCFYYRRNKNKRRTYVLEIDQYQAAKRLNNARQPRPPEPEPSGRMFKYFIIGLHATVCAIVAVILVIIIAVN
;
A
#
# COMPACT_ATOMS: atom_id res chain seq x y z
N MET A 1 -32.85 48.51 29.46
CA MET A 1 -31.91 48.11 28.39
C MET A 1 -30.51 47.80 28.91
N PHE A 2 -29.92 48.64 29.78
CA PHE A 2 -28.59 48.39 30.38
C PHE A 2 -28.50 47.16 31.31
N LEU A 3 -29.57 46.80 32.04
CA LEU A 3 -29.57 45.59 32.88
C LEU A 3 -29.59 44.28 32.07
N LEU A 4 -30.23 44.27 30.89
CA LEU A 4 -30.29 43.06 30.05
C LEU A 4 -28.92 42.74 29.43
N ILE A 5 -28.15 43.77 29.06
CA ILE A 5 -26.81 43.62 28.49
C ILE A 5 -25.82 43.12 29.54
N SER A 6 -25.92 43.60 30.79
CA SER A 6 -25.04 43.14 31.88
C SER A 6 -25.33 41.68 32.29
N VAL A 7 -26.59 41.24 32.21
CA VAL A 7 -26.96 39.83 32.45
C VAL A 7 -26.50 38.94 31.29
N LEU A 8 -26.62 39.37 30.03
CA LEU A 8 -26.12 38.63 28.87
C LEU A 8 -24.58 38.53 28.83
N VAL A 9 -23.86 39.57 29.24
CA VAL A 9 -22.39 39.56 29.35
C VAL A 9 -21.92 38.65 30.48
N ASN A 10 -22.63 38.62 31.62
CA ASN A 10 -22.30 37.71 32.72
C ASN A 10 -22.70 36.24 32.44
N LEU A 11 -23.76 35.99 31.65
CA LEU A 11 -24.08 34.64 31.15
C LEU A 11 -23.07 34.16 30.09
N ALA A 12 -22.50 35.06 29.27
CA ALA A 12 -21.43 34.73 28.32
C ALA A 12 -20.08 34.46 28.99
N LEU A 13 -19.85 35.00 30.20
CA LEU A 13 -18.62 34.79 31.00
C LEU A 13 -18.67 33.56 31.93
N SER A 14 -19.81 32.89 32.06
CA SER A 14 -19.96 31.66 32.89
C SER A 14 -20.05 30.36 32.10
N ALA A 15 -19.92 30.39 30.77
CA ALA A 15 -19.62 29.20 29.99
C ALA A 15 -18.10 28.96 30.03
N THR A 16 -17.60 28.49 31.16
CA THR A 16 -16.31 27.78 31.17
C THR A 16 -16.49 26.55 30.30
N PHE A 17 -16.16 26.67 29.00
CA PHE A 17 -15.90 25.49 28.20
C PHE A 17 -14.79 24.76 28.94
N ALA A 18 -15.11 23.62 29.56
CA ALA A 18 -14.10 22.73 30.09
C ALA A 18 -13.17 22.36 28.93
N ILE A 19 -11.99 22.98 28.89
CA ILE A 19 -11.00 22.73 27.85
C ILE A 19 -10.49 21.32 28.12
N PHE A 20 -10.92 20.35 27.32
CA PHE A 20 -10.36 19.00 27.35
C PHE A 20 -8.89 19.11 26.94
N PRO A 21 -7.93 18.86 27.85
CA PRO A 21 -6.52 19.10 27.57
C PRO A 21 -6.03 18.22 26.43
N ASP A 22 -5.22 18.81 25.54
CA ASP A 22 -4.66 18.08 24.41
C ASP A 22 -3.65 16.99 24.88
N ILE A 23 -3.63 15.86 24.17
CA ILE A 23 -2.70 14.77 24.45
C ILE A 23 -1.33 15.09 23.82
N THR A 24 -0.29 15.11 24.65
CA THR A 24 1.10 15.48 24.28
C THR A 24 2.09 14.32 24.41
N LEU A 25 3.27 14.46 23.80
CA LEU A 25 4.38 13.50 23.83
C LEU A 25 5.38 13.75 24.98
N HIS A 26 5.31 14.89 25.69
CA HIS A 26 6.30 15.28 26.70
C HIS A 26 6.57 14.24 27.79
N GLU A 27 5.55 13.47 28.18
CA GLU A 27 5.62 12.44 29.23
C GLU A 27 5.94 11.04 28.68
N CYS A 28 6.13 10.95 27.37
CA CYS A 28 6.30 9.69 26.68
C CYS A 28 7.62 9.03 27.01
N ALA A 29 7.55 7.74 27.32
CA ALA A 29 8.68 6.93 27.78
C ALA A 29 9.32 7.38 29.11
N LEU A 30 8.64 8.27 29.85
CA LEU A 30 9.06 8.74 31.17
C LEU A 30 8.06 8.28 32.23
N THR A 31 6.82 8.77 32.12
CA THR A 31 5.73 8.49 33.06
C THR A 31 4.55 7.77 32.38
N LYS A 32 4.56 7.71 31.05
CA LYS A 32 3.59 7.00 30.21
C LYS A 32 4.30 6.13 29.19
N GLY A 33 3.72 4.97 28.88
CA GLY A 33 4.07 4.23 27.68
C GLY A 33 3.37 4.85 26.47
N CYS A 34 3.98 4.76 25.28
CA CYS A 34 3.35 5.27 24.06
C CYS A 34 3.59 4.43 22.83
N LEU A 35 2.60 4.45 21.95
CA LEU A 35 2.68 3.92 20.61
C LEU A 35 2.39 5.04 19.62
N ARG A 36 3.35 5.29 18.73
CA ARG A 36 3.27 6.36 17.74
C ARG A 36 4.00 5.99 16.44
N PRO A 37 3.69 6.65 15.31
CA PRO A 37 4.52 6.61 14.12
C PRO A 37 5.90 7.25 14.38
N ALA A 38 6.95 6.89 13.64
CA ALA A 38 8.28 7.48 13.90
C ALA A 38 8.36 8.98 13.55
N MET A 39 7.61 9.45 12.55
CA MET A 39 7.55 10.88 12.18
C MET A 39 6.36 11.56 12.87
N CYS A 40 6.34 11.52 14.20
CA CYS A 40 5.29 12.11 15.02
C CYS A 40 5.88 13.23 15.88
N THR A 41 5.36 14.45 15.72
CA THR A 41 5.67 15.62 16.56
C THR A 41 4.44 16.04 17.34
N GLU A 42 4.62 16.93 18.33
CA GLU A 42 3.49 17.50 19.11
C GLU A 42 2.44 18.17 18.22
N SER A 43 2.89 18.84 17.15
CA SER A 43 2.03 19.58 16.21
C SER A 43 1.50 18.73 15.05
N SER A 44 2.10 17.58 14.78
CA SER A 44 1.74 16.74 13.63
C SER A 44 1.97 15.28 13.95
N CYS A 45 0.87 14.58 14.25
CA CYS A 45 0.90 13.15 14.48
C CYS A 45 -0.37 12.50 13.96
N ALA A 46 -0.22 11.49 13.12
CA ALA A 46 -1.35 10.79 12.53
C ALA A 46 -2.16 10.04 13.60
N PHE A 47 -1.48 9.40 14.56
CA PHE A 47 -2.08 8.90 15.78
C PHE A 47 -1.07 8.89 16.92
N LEU A 48 -1.57 9.01 18.14
CA LEU A 48 -0.81 8.85 19.38
C LEU A 48 -1.66 8.03 20.35
N VAL A 49 -1.09 6.94 20.86
CA VAL A 49 -1.68 6.19 21.96
C VAL A 49 -0.72 6.24 23.13
N THR A 50 -1.20 6.60 24.31
CA THR A 50 -0.42 6.53 25.55
C THR A 50 -1.17 5.70 26.60
N TRP A 51 -0.44 5.17 27.56
CA TRP A 51 -1.02 4.48 28.70
C TRP A 51 -0.17 4.68 29.96
N LYS A 52 -0.84 4.71 31.12
CA LYS A 52 -0.19 4.65 32.43
C LYS A 52 -1.05 3.92 33.45
N LEU A 53 -0.40 3.26 34.40
CA LEU A 53 -1.06 2.62 35.53
C LEU A 53 -1.53 3.68 36.53
N VAL A 54 -2.77 3.59 36.98
CA VAL A 54 -3.39 4.47 38.00
C VAL A 54 -4.21 3.64 38.98
N SER A 55 -4.30 4.08 40.24
CA SER A 55 -5.14 3.43 41.25
C SER A 55 -6.34 4.31 41.56
N VAL A 56 -7.55 3.73 41.50
CA VAL A 56 -8.82 4.42 41.77
C VAL A 56 -9.57 3.58 42.80
N LYS A 57 -9.89 4.16 43.97
CA LYS A 57 -10.59 3.46 45.07
C LYS A 57 -9.95 2.11 45.45
N SER A 58 -8.61 2.05 45.52
CA SER A 58 -7.83 0.83 45.80
C SER A 58 -7.84 -0.25 44.70
N GLU A 59 -8.44 0.03 43.55
CA GLU A 59 -8.43 -0.85 42.36
C GLU A 59 -7.47 -0.31 41.30
N ASN A 60 -6.81 -1.21 40.57
CA ASN A 60 -5.85 -0.84 39.54
C ASN A 60 -6.52 -0.67 38.18
N TYR A 61 -6.26 0.48 37.55
CA TYR A 61 -6.72 0.85 36.22
C TYR A 61 -5.56 1.26 35.33
N VAL A 62 -5.74 1.16 34.03
CA VAL A 62 -4.87 1.77 33.04
C VAL A 62 -5.59 2.97 32.44
N GLU A 63 -5.01 4.16 32.59
CA GLU A 63 -5.47 5.36 31.90
C GLU A 63 -4.89 5.34 30.49
N PHE A 64 -5.77 5.23 29.49
CA PHE A 64 -5.44 5.27 28.07
C PHE A 64 -5.77 6.64 27.50
N GLU A 65 -4.88 7.15 26.65
CA GLU A 65 -5.10 8.35 25.86
C GLU A 65 -4.94 7.98 24.39
N LEU A 66 -5.98 8.22 23.58
CA LEU A 66 -5.96 7.93 22.14
C LEU A 66 -6.22 9.24 21.41
N LYS A 67 -5.35 9.62 20.49
CA LYS A 67 -5.47 10.78 19.59
C LYS A 67 -5.21 10.34 18.17
N GLY A 68 -6.02 10.80 17.21
CA GLY A 68 -5.75 10.51 15.80
C GLY A 68 -6.60 11.31 14.85
N ASN A 69 -6.04 11.58 13.67
CA ASN A 69 -6.75 12.31 12.62
C ASN A 69 -7.72 11.36 11.89
N ILE A 70 -9.02 11.59 11.96
CA ILE A 70 -10.05 10.73 11.32
C ILE A 70 -10.57 11.30 10.00
N GLN A 71 -10.02 12.42 9.52
CA GLN A 71 -10.29 13.12 8.24
C GLN A 71 -11.75 13.54 7.97
N LYS A 72 -12.76 12.92 8.58
CA LYS A 72 -14.19 13.16 8.41
C LYS A 72 -14.89 13.36 9.75
N VAL A 73 -16.10 13.92 9.68
CA VAL A 73 -17.06 14.11 10.80
C VAL A 73 -17.69 12.80 11.30
N THR A 74 -17.22 11.65 10.84
CA THR A 74 -17.58 10.33 11.35
C THR A 74 -16.30 9.51 11.37
N GLY A 75 -15.99 8.86 12.48
CA GLY A 75 -14.78 8.05 12.54
C GLY A 75 -14.44 7.60 13.95
N PHE A 76 -13.39 6.80 14.05
CA PHE A 76 -12.97 6.20 15.30
C PHE A 76 -11.46 5.98 15.34
N ILE A 77 -10.96 5.82 16.56
CA ILE A 77 -9.64 5.29 16.86
C ILE A 77 -9.80 4.17 17.90
N ALA A 78 -9.16 3.04 17.66
CA ALA A 78 -9.20 1.88 18.55
C ALA A 78 -7.81 1.28 18.74
N LEU A 79 -7.63 0.66 19.90
CA LEU A 79 -6.45 -0.06 20.33
C LEU A 79 -6.85 -1.50 20.65
N ALA A 80 -6.21 -2.47 19.99
CA ALA A 80 -6.35 -3.88 20.28
C ALA A 80 -5.17 -4.40 21.10
N PHE A 81 -5.48 -5.32 22.02
CA PHE A 81 -4.53 -6.08 22.83
C PHE A 81 -4.46 -7.50 22.25
N SER A 82 -3.47 -7.76 21.41
CA SER A 82 -3.33 -9.03 20.71
C SER A 82 -2.21 -9.89 21.25
N LYS A 83 -2.38 -11.21 21.18
CA LYS A 83 -1.31 -12.18 21.48
C LYS A 83 -0.33 -12.34 20.31
N ASP A 84 -0.69 -11.88 19.12
CA ASP A 84 0.15 -11.91 17.93
C ASP A 84 0.13 -10.56 17.19
N GLN A 85 0.74 -10.49 15.99
CA GLN A 85 0.80 -9.24 15.21
C GLN A 85 -0.39 -9.07 14.25
N ARG A 86 -1.50 -9.79 14.47
CA ARG A 86 -2.71 -9.75 13.64
C ARG A 86 -3.89 -9.38 14.51
N VAL A 87 -4.87 -8.73 13.90
CA VAL A 87 -6.13 -8.46 14.60
C VAL A 87 -6.99 -9.73 14.54
N GLY A 88 -7.17 -10.41 15.66
CA GLY A 88 -7.86 -11.70 15.79
C GLY A 88 -8.70 -11.76 17.05
N ASP A 89 -8.54 -12.83 17.85
CA ASP A 89 -9.13 -12.98 19.20
C ASP A 89 -8.50 -11.98 20.18
N ASP A 90 -8.90 -10.71 20.08
CA ASP A 90 -8.29 -9.59 20.79
C ASP A 90 -9.29 -8.82 21.64
N GLY A 91 -8.83 -8.37 22.81
CA GLY A 91 -9.54 -7.33 23.58
C GLY A 91 -9.32 -5.97 22.93
N VAL A 92 -10.36 -5.14 22.83
CA VAL A 92 -10.28 -3.83 22.18
C VAL A 92 -10.88 -2.72 23.04
N VAL A 93 -10.25 -1.56 22.99
CA VAL A 93 -10.76 -0.31 23.55
C VAL A 93 -10.64 0.81 22.53
N GLY A 94 -11.51 1.79 22.58
CA GLY A 94 -11.45 2.87 21.61
C GLY A 94 -12.54 3.90 21.80
N CYS A 95 -12.49 4.91 20.95
CA CYS A 95 -13.51 5.94 20.90
C CYS A 95 -13.90 6.27 19.47
N TYR A 96 -15.14 6.72 19.33
CA TYR A 96 -15.71 7.15 18.06
C TYR A 96 -16.45 8.46 18.23
N TYR A 97 -16.44 9.26 17.18
CA TYR A 97 -17.20 10.50 17.13
C TYR A 97 -18.57 10.26 16.50
N GLN A 98 -19.61 10.72 17.18
CA GLN A 98 -20.99 10.64 16.73
C GLN A 98 -21.49 12.04 16.37
N SER A 99 -21.57 12.33 15.08
CA SER A 99 -21.98 13.64 14.55
C SER A 99 -23.41 14.04 14.93
N SER A 100 -24.34 13.09 15.07
CA SER A 100 -25.74 13.38 15.39
C SER A 100 -25.94 13.98 16.79
N THR A 101 -25.09 13.60 17.74
CA THR A 101 -25.14 14.07 19.13
C THR A 101 -23.95 14.97 19.48
N ASN A 102 -23.05 15.23 18.52
CA ASN A 102 -21.77 15.91 18.73
C ASN A 102 -20.98 15.36 19.93
N ALA A 103 -20.98 14.03 20.10
CA ALA A 103 -20.40 13.36 21.26
C ALA A 103 -19.32 12.37 20.86
N VAL A 104 -18.25 12.31 21.67
CA VAL A 104 -17.25 11.24 21.59
C VAL A 104 -17.64 10.15 22.57
N ASN A 105 -17.87 8.95 22.05
CA ASN A 105 -18.26 7.80 22.86
C ASN A 105 -17.08 6.84 22.96
N ILE A 106 -16.87 6.30 24.15
CA ILE A 106 -15.77 5.39 24.46
C ILE A 106 -16.38 4.02 24.75
N ARG A 107 -15.81 2.96 24.18
CA ARG A 107 -16.28 1.59 24.40
C ARG A 107 -15.12 0.61 24.55
N ALA A 108 -15.39 -0.46 25.27
CA ALA A 108 -14.58 -1.67 25.32
C ALA A 108 -15.34 -2.79 24.63
N GLY A 109 -14.60 -3.77 24.14
CA GLY A 109 -15.16 -4.95 23.53
C GLY A 109 -14.07 -5.97 23.26
N TYR A 110 -14.45 -7.00 22.51
CA TYR A 110 -13.53 -8.01 22.06
C TYR A 110 -13.88 -8.40 20.63
N ASN A 111 -12.87 -8.76 19.87
CA ASN A 111 -13.04 -9.29 18.55
C ASN A 111 -13.33 -10.79 18.60
N ASP A 112 -14.08 -11.31 17.63
CA ASP A 112 -14.20 -12.77 17.46
C ASP A 112 -12.88 -13.40 17.03
N ILE A 113 -12.79 -14.73 17.03
CA ILE A 113 -11.54 -15.47 16.73
C ILE A 113 -10.98 -15.09 15.35
N ALA A 114 -11.85 -14.81 14.37
CA ALA A 114 -11.45 -14.38 13.03
C ALA A 114 -11.13 -12.88 12.95
N GLY A 115 -11.34 -12.12 14.02
CA GLY A 115 -11.13 -10.68 14.08
C GLY A 115 -12.12 -9.87 13.24
N LYS A 116 -13.21 -10.44 12.72
CA LYS A 116 -14.08 -9.80 11.72
C LYS A 116 -15.17 -8.93 12.33
N THR A 117 -15.55 -9.25 13.56
CA THR A 117 -16.62 -8.58 14.30
C THR A 117 -16.10 -8.18 15.67
N THR A 118 -16.40 -6.94 16.05
CA THR A 118 -16.15 -6.44 17.39
C THR A 118 -17.46 -6.53 18.17
N ASN A 119 -17.44 -7.30 19.24
CA ASN A 119 -18.53 -7.41 20.20
C ASN A 119 -18.26 -6.42 21.32
N PHE A 120 -19.11 -5.39 21.44
CA PHE A 120 -18.99 -4.41 22.51
C PHE A 120 -19.49 -4.99 23.81
N TYR A 121 -18.71 -4.79 24.87
CA TYR A 121 -19.06 -5.26 26.19
C TYR A 121 -20.24 -4.47 26.75
N ASN A 122 -21.30 -5.17 27.14
CA ASN A 122 -22.48 -4.63 27.84
C ASN A 122 -22.78 -5.48 29.10
N GLY A 123 -21.75 -6.09 29.69
CA GLY A 123 -21.89 -6.94 30.88
C GLY A 123 -22.07 -6.12 32.17
N PRO A 124 -22.16 -6.81 33.33
CA PRO A 124 -22.52 -6.20 34.61
C PRO A 124 -21.39 -5.38 35.28
N ASP A 125 -20.13 -5.52 34.84
CA ASP A 125 -19.02 -4.67 35.32
C ASP A 125 -19.13 -3.25 34.76
N GLU A 126 -19.99 -2.44 35.37
CA GLU A 126 -20.21 -1.03 35.01
C GLU A 126 -18.94 -0.17 35.19
N GLU A 127 -18.04 -0.57 36.09
CA GLU A 127 -16.77 0.11 36.34
C GLU A 127 -15.60 -0.45 35.49
N LEU A 128 -15.85 -1.32 34.49
CA LEU A 128 -14.80 -1.77 33.57
C LEU A 128 -14.12 -0.58 32.87
N LEU A 129 -14.92 0.40 32.45
CA LEU A 129 -14.48 1.65 31.84
C LEU A 129 -14.98 2.83 32.65
N ILE A 130 -14.05 3.70 33.06
CA ILE A 130 -14.37 5.01 33.61
C ILE A 130 -14.12 6.04 32.52
N THR A 131 -15.21 6.61 32.01
CA THR A 131 -15.21 7.55 30.87
C THR A 131 -15.48 9.00 31.28
N ASP A 132 -16.02 9.21 32.48
CA ASP A 132 -16.42 10.52 32.98
C ASP A 132 -15.65 10.87 34.25
N GLY A 133 -15.29 12.15 34.39
CA GLY A 133 -14.50 12.67 35.51
C GLY A 133 -13.56 13.78 35.07
N GLU A 134 -12.72 14.25 36.00
CA GLU A 134 -11.73 15.29 35.70
C GLU A 134 -10.74 14.80 34.64
N ASN A 135 -10.72 15.51 33.51
CA ASN A 135 -9.92 15.20 32.33
C ASN A 135 -10.18 13.83 31.67
N LEU A 136 -11.33 13.20 31.92
CA LEU A 136 -11.78 12.00 31.20
C LEU A 136 -12.87 12.38 30.18
N GLY A 137 -13.05 11.54 29.17
CA GLY A 137 -14.02 11.75 28.09
C GLY A 137 -13.33 11.88 26.73
N GLY A 138 -13.91 12.63 25.81
CA GLY A 138 -13.29 12.86 24.51
C GLY A 138 -13.83 14.09 23.79
N THR A 139 -13.06 14.54 22.82
CA THR A 139 -13.40 15.68 21.98
C THR A 139 -13.00 15.43 20.53
N PHE A 140 -13.72 16.07 19.61
CA PHE A 140 -13.43 16.06 18.19
C PHE A 140 -13.22 17.49 17.71
N ASN A 141 -12.07 17.75 17.12
CA ASN A 141 -11.77 19.02 16.49
C ASN A 141 -12.06 18.93 14.99
N ALA A 142 -13.08 19.68 14.55
CA ALA A 142 -13.51 19.68 13.16
C ALA A 142 -12.55 20.42 12.21
N MET A 143 -11.70 21.32 12.73
CA MET A 143 -10.78 22.11 11.89
C MET A 143 -9.61 21.28 11.37
N ASP A 144 -9.05 20.41 12.22
CA ASP A 144 -7.93 19.54 11.88
C ASP A 144 -8.35 18.07 11.66
N GLY A 145 -9.60 17.72 12.00
CA GLY A 145 -10.13 16.37 11.91
C GLY A 145 -9.62 15.43 13.00
N THR A 146 -9.11 15.96 14.12
CA THR A 146 -8.52 15.19 15.21
C THR A 146 -9.58 14.70 16.19
N LEU A 147 -9.66 13.39 16.37
CA LEU A 147 -10.42 12.75 17.45
C LEU A 147 -9.46 12.43 18.59
N GLN A 148 -9.84 12.78 19.82
CA GLN A 148 -9.11 12.36 21.01
C GLN A 148 -10.02 11.93 22.16
N CYS A 149 -9.55 10.99 22.96
CA CYS A 149 -10.23 10.52 24.15
C CYS A 149 -9.25 10.06 25.24
N ARG A 150 -9.67 10.23 26.50
CA ARG A 150 -8.99 9.77 27.71
C ARG A 150 -9.98 8.99 28.57
N PHE A 151 -9.62 7.76 28.93
CA PHE A 151 -10.46 6.90 29.76
C PHE A 151 -9.61 5.97 30.60
N ARG A 152 -10.21 5.39 31.63
CA ARG A 152 -9.56 4.37 32.47
C ARG A 152 -10.22 3.04 32.25
N ARG A 153 -9.41 2.00 32.06
CA ARG A 153 -9.86 0.61 31.93
C ARG A 153 -9.33 -0.20 33.11
N ARG A 154 -10.18 -0.97 33.78
CA ARG A 154 -9.75 -1.88 34.86
C ARG A 154 -8.66 -2.80 34.33
N VAL A 155 -7.60 -3.06 35.11
CA VAL A 155 -6.47 -3.91 34.69
C VAL A 155 -6.96 -5.33 34.38
N ARG A 156 -7.67 -5.93 35.33
CA ARG A 156 -8.29 -7.24 35.20
C ARG A 156 -9.81 -7.08 35.18
N PRO A 157 -10.49 -7.34 34.04
CA PRO A 157 -11.95 -7.34 33.97
C PRO A 157 -12.57 -8.29 35.02
N LEU A 158 -13.77 -7.98 35.52
CA LEU A 158 -14.51 -8.89 36.41
C LEU A 158 -15.30 -9.95 35.64
N ASP A 159 -15.67 -9.64 34.39
CA ASP A 159 -16.40 -10.52 33.47
C ASP A 159 -15.66 -10.61 32.13
N THR A 160 -15.86 -11.71 31.38
CA THR A 160 -15.25 -11.95 30.06
C THR A 160 -13.73 -11.73 30.02
N VAL A 161 -13.05 -12.11 31.12
CA VAL A 161 -11.63 -11.83 31.38
C VAL A 161 -10.72 -12.24 30.22
N HIS A 162 -11.00 -13.39 29.61
CA HIS A 162 -10.19 -13.91 28.50
C HIS A 162 -10.38 -13.10 27.22
N GLN A 163 -11.62 -12.74 26.88
CA GLN A 163 -11.96 -12.03 25.65
C GLN A 163 -11.53 -10.56 25.72
N LEU A 164 -11.78 -9.90 26.87
CA LEU A 164 -11.38 -8.51 27.08
C LEU A 164 -9.88 -8.34 27.31
N MET A 165 -9.15 -9.42 27.59
CA MET A 165 -7.73 -9.51 27.93
C MET A 165 -7.39 -9.01 29.35
N ASP A 166 -6.70 -9.83 30.13
CA ASP A 166 -6.19 -9.44 31.44
C ASP A 166 -4.84 -8.72 31.30
N LEU A 167 -4.78 -7.44 31.67
CA LEU A 167 -3.56 -6.63 31.55
C LEU A 167 -2.62 -6.76 32.75
N THR A 168 -2.93 -7.63 33.70
CA THR A 168 -2.10 -7.90 34.88
C THR A 168 -0.74 -8.47 34.47
N SER A 169 0.34 -7.98 35.08
CA SER A 169 1.68 -8.56 34.91
C SER A 169 1.67 -10.05 35.31
N PRO A 170 2.27 -10.96 34.52
CA PRO A 170 3.23 -10.72 33.44
C PRO A 170 2.63 -10.72 32.02
N ASN A 171 1.31 -10.59 31.85
CA ASN A 171 0.69 -10.63 30.53
C ASN A 171 1.20 -9.50 29.64
N ALA A 172 1.60 -9.84 28.42
CA ALA A 172 2.13 -8.91 27.44
C ALA A 172 1.41 -9.07 26.11
N TYR A 173 1.07 -7.95 25.47
CA TYR A 173 0.27 -7.94 24.24
C TYR A 173 0.91 -7.07 23.16
N HIS A 174 0.79 -7.48 21.91
CA HIS A 174 0.99 -6.57 20.79
C HIS A 174 -0.12 -5.53 20.79
N LEU A 175 0.28 -4.28 20.69
CA LEU A 175 -0.62 -3.14 20.62
C LEU A 175 -0.88 -2.82 19.14
N ILE A 176 -2.13 -2.95 18.71
CA ILE A 176 -2.52 -2.69 17.32
C ILE A 176 -3.46 -1.49 17.27
N VAL A 177 -3.06 -0.44 16.58
CA VAL A 177 -3.87 0.76 16.37
C VAL A 177 -4.65 0.64 15.08
N THR A 178 -5.94 0.99 15.15
CA THR A 178 -6.82 1.04 13.98
C THR A 178 -7.62 2.34 13.99
N ARG A 179 -7.53 3.10 12.90
CA ARG A 179 -8.42 4.24 12.63
C ARG A 179 -9.33 3.94 11.46
N GLY A 180 -10.55 4.46 11.51
CA GLY A 180 -11.51 4.36 10.43
C GLY A 180 -12.33 5.63 10.27
N VAL A 181 -12.71 5.92 9.03
CA VAL A 181 -13.56 7.08 8.65
C VAL A 181 -15.06 6.75 8.68
N GLU A 182 -15.40 5.50 8.95
CA GLU A 182 -16.77 5.02 9.06
C GLU A 182 -16.92 4.24 10.36
N ARG A 183 -18.05 4.46 11.01
CA ARG A 183 -18.41 3.86 12.28
C ARG A 183 -19.43 2.73 12.04
N LYS A 184 -19.33 1.63 12.79
CA LYS A 184 -20.44 0.65 12.87
C LYS A 184 -21.57 1.21 13.75
N LYS A 185 -22.80 0.70 13.62
CA LYS A 185 -23.99 1.22 14.32
C LYS A 185 -23.78 1.39 15.84
N ASP A 186 -22.98 0.53 16.46
CA ASP A 186 -22.75 0.51 17.91
C ASP A 186 -21.29 0.79 18.33
N GLY A 187 -20.41 1.17 17.40
CA GLY A 187 -19.03 1.54 17.73
C GLY A 187 -18.03 1.46 16.59
N PHE A 188 -16.79 1.13 16.88
CA PHE A 188 -15.71 1.04 15.89
C PHE A 188 -15.69 -0.30 15.13
N GLY A 189 -15.06 -0.29 13.95
CA GLY A 189 -14.92 -1.48 13.10
C GLY A 189 -13.46 -1.83 12.82
N ARG A 190 -13.24 -2.76 11.88
CA ARG A 190 -11.91 -3.16 11.39
C ARG A 190 -11.82 -2.90 9.88
N PRO A 191 -11.34 -1.71 9.44
CA PRO A 191 -11.17 -1.40 8.02
C PRO A 191 -10.06 -2.24 7.36
N PHE A 192 -9.08 -2.74 8.12
CA PHE A 192 -7.97 -3.56 7.60
C PHE A 192 -7.66 -4.73 8.54
N ALA A 193 -7.33 -5.89 7.97
CA ALA A 193 -7.12 -7.09 8.76
C ALA A 193 -5.87 -7.04 9.66
N GLY A 194 -4.82 -6.32 9.27
CA GLY A 194 -3.62 -6.13 10.10
C GLY A 194 -3.64 -4.93 11.05
N GLY A 195 -4.75 -4.17 11.09
CA GLY A 195 -4.73 -2.82 11.67
C GLY A 195 -3.91 -1.83 10.84
N GLU A 196 -3.77 -0.61 11.35
CA GLU A 196 -2.98 0.45 10.71
C GLU A 196 -1.51 0.40 11.13
N SER A 197 -1.25 0.04 12.39
CA SER A 197 0.08 0.03 12.98
C SER A 197 0.15 -0.95 14.14
N VAL A 198 1.24 -1.72 14.24
CA VAL A 198 1.45 -2.74 15.29
C VAL A 198 2.77 -2.55 16.03
N SER A 199 2.78 -2.80 17.34
CA SER A 199 4.00 -2.85 18.15
C SER A 199 4.88 -4.04 17.73
N GLN A 200 6.20 -3.80 17.58
CA GLN A 200 7.13 -4.87 17.16
C GLN A 200 7.22 -6.02 18.17
N ARG A 201 7.11 -5.70 19.46
CA ARG A 201 7.19 -6.64 20.57
C ARG A 201 5.93 -6.52 21.43
N PRO A 202 5.55 -7.60 22.13
CA PRO A 202 4.47 -7.53 23.09
C PRO A 202 4.90 -6.64 24.27
N VAL A 203 3.93 -5.93 24.85
CA VAL A 203 4.11 -4.90 25.85
C VAL A 203 3.38 -5.30 27.12
N VAL A 204 4.08 -5.25 28.25
CA VAL A 204 3.45 -5.32 29.57
C VAL A 204 2.91 -3.92 29.90
N ILE A 205 1.62 -3.70 29.65
CA ILE A 205 0.96 -2.39 29.78
C ILE A 205 1.07 -1.82 31.20
N THR A 206 1.07 -2.70 32.21
CA THR A 206 1.14 -2.36 33.63
C THR A 206 2.57 -2.25 34.18
N SER A 207 3.59 -2.33 33.32
CA SER A 207 4.98 -2.14 33.73
C SER A 207 5.17 -0.73 34.32
N PRO A 208 5.77 -0.59 35.51
CA PRO A 208 6.13 0.71 36.07
C PRO A 208 7.35 1.33 35.38
N ILE A 209 8.06 0.54 34.56
CA ILE A 209 9.25 0.98 33.83
C ILE A 209 8.79 1.41 32.43
N TYR A 210 8.60 2.72 32.28
CA TYR A 210 8.21 3.33 31.02
C TYR A 210 9.40 3.75 30.13
N GLY A 211 10.67 3.43 30.44
CA GLY A 211 11.85 3.91 29.67
C GLY A 211 11.86 3.64 28.14
N SER A 212 13.02 3.73 27.47
CA SER A 212 13.18 3.55 26.00
C SER A 212 12.44 2.33 25.38
N MET A 213 12.08 1.31 26.16
CA MET A 213 11.29 0.16 25.74
C MET A 213 9.81 0.44 25.47
N THR A 214 9.25 1.56 25.94
CA THR A 214 7.82 1.89 25.77
C THR A 214 7.55 3.06 24.82
N GLY A 215 8.59 3.67 24.24
CA GLY A 215 8.47 4.59 23.10
C GLY A 215 8.38 3.79 21.79
N ILE A 216 7.24 3.18 21.51
CA ILE A 216 7.11 2.20 20.45
C ILE A 216 6.81 2.88 19.11
N ILE A 217 7.64 2.59 18.12
CA ILE A 217 7.40 2.92 16.73
C ILE A 217 6.60 1.79 16.09
N GLY A 218 5.33 2.04 15.79
CA GLY A 218 4.49 1.06 15.11
C GLY A 218 4.85 0.92 13.62
N ARG A 219 4.81 -0.31 13.09
CA ARG A 219 5.14 -0.62 11.68
C ARG A 219 3.91 -1.03 10.87
N GLY A 220 3.97 -0.81 9.56
CA GLY A 220 3.02 -1.38 8.60
C GLY A 220 3.21 -2.90 8.43
N SER A 221 2.24 -3.55 7.79
CA SER A 221 2.22 -5.02 7.62
C SER A 221 3.32 -5.52 6.69
N ALA A 222 4.10 -6.52 7.15
CA ALA A 222 5.13 -7.15 6.35
C ALA A 222 4.58 -7.78 5.06
N ILE A 223 3.37 -8.34 5.10
CA ILE A 223 2.71 -8.94 3.93
C ILE A 223 2.32 -7.85 2.93
N ALA A 224 1.75 -6.74 3.40
CA ALA A 224 1.38 -5.61 2.54
C ALA A 224 2.61 -4.94 1.90
N LYS A 225 3.71 -4.82 2.64
CA LYS A 225 4.99 -4.34 2.10
C LYS A 225 5.56 -5.27 1.04
N THR A 226 5.52 -6.58 1.29
CA THR A 226 5.96 -7.59 0.32
C THR A 226 5.14 -7.51 -0.97
N HIS A 227 3.83 -7.35 -0.87
CA HIS A 227 2.96 -7.08 -2.02
C HIS A 227 3.45 -5.87 -2.83
N GLY A 228 3.69 -4.74 -2.17
CA GLY A 228 4.21 -3.53 -2.81
C GLY A 228 5.55 -3.75 -3.52
N CYS A 229 6.51 -4.42 -2.86
CA CYS A 229 7.82 -4.74 -3.45
C CYS A 229 7.71 -5.61 -4.70
N LEU A 230 6.86 -6.65 -4.67
CA LEU A 230 6.63 -7.52 -5.82
C LEU A 230 5.99 -6.77 -6.98
N MET A 231 5.06 -5.83 -6.71
CA MET A 231 4.46 -4.99 -7.76
C MET A 231 5.47 -4.05 -8.41
N VAL A 232 6.40 -3.47 -7.64
CA VAL A 232 7.50 -2.66 -8.20
C VAL A 232 8.38 -3.51 -9.11
N LEU A 233 8.81 -4.70 -8.66
CA LEU A 233 9.62 -5.60 -9.48
C LEU A 233 8.89 -6.05 -10.76
N ALA A 234 7.58 -6.31 -10.67
CA ALA A 234 6.77 -6.70 -11.81
C ALA A 234 6.67 -5.57 -12.85
N TRP A 235 6.24 -4.38 -12.42
CA TRP A 235 5.81 -3.33 -13.34
C TRP A 235 6.92 -2.31 -13.68
N VAL A 236 7.75 -1.92 -12.70
CA VAL A 236 8.85 -0.96 -12.93
C VAL A 236 10.05 -1.63 -13.60
N LEU A 237 10.35 -2.89 -13.27
CA LEU A 237 11.50 -3.61 -13.82
C LEU A 237 11.12 -4.53 -14.99
N CYS A 238 10.27 -5.53 -14.76
CA CYS A 238 10.04 -6.56 -15.78
C CYS A 238 9.18 -6.05 -16.95
N ALA A 239 8.03 -5.43 -16.67
CA ALA A 239 7.09 -4.99 -17.70
C ALA A 239 7.69 -3.88 -18.58
N SER A 240 8.37 -2.89 -17.99
CA SER A 240 8.97 -1.76 -18.69
C SER A 240 10.02 -2.21 -19.73
N ILE A 241 10.97 -3.06 -19.32
CA ILE A 241 11.99 -3.63 -20.20
C ILE A 241 11.32 -4.52 -21.26
N GLY A 242 10.36 -5.35 -20.85
CA GLY A 242 9.63 -6.24 -21.74
C GLY A 242 8.90 -5.49 -22.87
N ILE A 243 8.26 -4.37 -22.57
CA ILE A 243 7.54 -3.53 -23.56
C ILE A 243 8.53 -2.89 -24.54
N ILE A 244 9.62 -2.30 -24.04
CA ILE A 244 10.67 -1.68 -24.88
C ILE A 244 11.24 -2.71 -25.85
N LEU A 245 11.57 -3.92 -25.38
CA LEU A 245 12.11 -5.00 -26.21
C LEU A 245 11.14 -5.40 -27.33
N ALA A 246 9.86 -5.62 -26.99
CA ALA A 246 8.86 -6.01 -27.98
C ALA A 246 8.56 -4.91 -29.00
N ARG A 247 8.70 -3.63 -28.64
CA ARG A 247 8.40 -2.51 -29.54
C ARG A 247 9.58 -2.15 -30.44
N TYR A 248 10.78 -2.06 -29.89
CA TYR A 248 11.92 -1.43 -30.57
C TYR A 248 13.06 -2.37 -30.97
N TYR A 249 13.09 -3.61 -30.46
CA TYR A 249 14.26 -4.50 -30.59
C TYR A 249 14.03 -5.74 -31.49
N LYS A 250 12.91 -5.80 -32.23
CA LYS A 250 12.56 -6.95 -33.08
C LYS A 250 13.64 -7.36 -34.10
N ASP A 251 14.35 -6.37 -34.63
CA ASP A 251 15.30 -6.55 -35.73
C ASP A 251 16.78 -6.49 -35.28
N VAL A 252 17.04 -6.32 -33.97
CA VAL A 252 18.41 -6.05 -33.46
C VAL A 252 19.31 -7.28 -33.52
N TRP A 253 18.72 -8.46 -33.29
CA TRP A 253 19.41 -9.76 -33.30
C TRP A 253 18.85 -10.68 -34.38
N PRO A 254 19.09 -10.38 -35.68
CA PRO A 254 18.45 -11.09 -36.77
C PRO A 254 18.96 -12.53 -36.94
N ASN A 255 20.24 -12.78 -36.64
CA ASN A 255 20.90 -14.08 -36.81
C ASN A 255 21.22 -14.79 -35.48
N SER A 256 20.66 -14.31 -34.37
CA SER A 256 20.87 -14.91 -33.04
C SER A 256 19.54 -15.39 -32.48
N GLY A 257 19.60 -16.53 -31.77
CA GLY A 257 18.45 -17.09 -31.08
C GLY A 257 18.71 -17.22 -29.58
N LEU A 258 17.63 -17.18 -28.80
CA LEU A 258 17.63 -17.52 -27.38
C LEU A 258 16.58 -18.61 -27.18
N LEU A 259 16.98 -19.79 -26.69
CA LEU A 259 16.12 -20.96 -26.51
C LEU A 259 15.33 -21.35 -27.77
N GLY A 260 15.98 -21.28 -28.94
CA GLY A 260 15.38 -21.68 -30.22
C GLY A 260 14.47 -20.63 -30.89
N GLU A 261 14.31 -19.45 -30.27
CA GLU A 261 13.47 -18.36 -30.80
C GLU A 261 14.26 -17.05 -30.95
N ARG A 262 13.70 -16.06 -31.65
CA ARG A 262 14.33 -14.72 -31.77
C ARG A 262 14.55 -14.11 -30.38
N VAL A 263 15.73 -13.53 -30.15
CA VAL A 263 16.16 -12.98 -28.83
C VAL A 263 15.11 -12.05 -28.22
N TRP A 264 14.63 -11.06 -28.97
CA TRP A 264 13.63 -10.10 -28.47
C TRP A 264 12.34 -10.79 -28.02
N PHE A 265 11.92 -11.84 -28.73
CA PHE A 265 10.65 -12.51 -28.48
C PHE A 265 10.74 -13.37 -27.23
N GLN A 266 11.84 -14.11 -27.09
CA GLN A 266 12.07 -14.93 -25.92
C GLN A 266 12.30 -14.07 -24.67
N SER A 267 13.09 -13.00 -24.76
CA SER A 267 13.30 -12.07 -23.65
C SER A 267 12.00 -11.39 -23.21
N HIS A 268 11.16 -10.95 -24.16
CA HIS A 268 9.83 -10.40 -23.84
C HIS A 268 8.96 -11.44 -23.11
N ARG A 269 8.90 -12.68 -23.60
CA ARG A 269 8.12 -13.75 -22.95
C ARG A 269 8.58 -14.03 -21.54
N ILE A 270 9.88 -14.12 -21.30
CA ILE A 270 10.45 -14.37 -19.97
C ILE A 270 10.10 -13.21 -19.03
N LEU A 271 10.37 -11.97 -19.43
CA LEU A 271 10.11 -10.79 -18.59
C LEU A 271 8.62 -10.60 -18.29
N GLN A 272 7.74 -10.74 -19.29
CA GLN A 272 6.30 -10.64 -19.06
C GLN A 272 5.75 -11.82 -18.26
N GLY A 273 6.30 -13.03 -18.45
CA GLY A 273 5.98 -14.19 -17.62
C GLY A 273 6.34 -13.98 -16.15
N ILE A 274 7.53 -13.41 -15.87
CA ILE A 274 7.95 -13.02 -14.52
C ILE A 274 7.02 -11.92 -13.97
N CYS A 275 6.69 -10.89 -14.76
CA CYS A 275 5.76 -9.83 -14.37
C CYS A 275 4.40 -10.40 -13.91
N VAL A 276 3.80 -11.28 -14.73
CA VAL A 276 2.52 -11.92 -14.39
C VAL A 276 2.66 -12.81 -13.16
N GLY A 277 3.71 -13.62 -13.06
CA GLY A 277 3.96 -14.48 -11.91
C GLY A 277 4.10 -13.70 -10.60
N LEU A 278 4.91 -12.63 -10.60
CA LEU A 278 5.06 -11.72 -9.46
C LEU A 278 3.74 -11.04 -9.10
N THR A 279 2.95 -10.62 -10.10
CA THR A 279 1.63 -10.03 -9.89
C THR A 279 0.67 -11.02 -9.24
N CYS A 280 0.62 -12.28 -9.71
CA CYS A 280 -0.21 -13.33 -9.11
C CYS A 280 0.16 -13.59 -7.64
N ILE A 281 1.45 -13.79 -7.35
CA ILE A 281 1.93 -14.01 -5.97
C ILE A 281 1.55 -12.81 -5.11
N SER A 282 1.77 -11.60 -5.61
CA SER A 282 1.48 -10.36 -4.90
C SER A 282 -0.01 -10.17 -4.60
N ILE A 283 -0.90 -10.51 -5.56
CA ILE A 283 -2.36 -10.48 -5.34
C ILE A 283 -2.78 -11.53 -4.30
N ILE A 284 -2.22 -12.75 -4.34
CA ILE A 284 -2.51 -13.77 -3.33
C ILE A 284 -2.14 -13.28 -1.93
N LEU A 285 -0.94 -12.69 -1.78
CA LEU A 285 -0.46 -12.16 -0.50
C LEU A 285 -1.39 -11.06 0.04
N ILE A 286 -1.84 -10.12 -0.78
CA ILE A 286 -2.71 -9.05 -0.30
C ILE A 286 -4.14 -9.54 -0.01
N PHE A 287 -4.64 -10.55 -0.72
CA PHE A 287 -5.91 -11.18 -0.38
C PHE A 287 -5.85 -11.96 0.93
N ILE A 288 -4.72 -12.63 1.21
CA ILE A 288 -4.47 -13.24 2.53
C ILE A 288 -4.44 -12.17 3.61
N TYR A 289 -3.73 -11.05 3.36
CA TYR A 289 -3.66 -9.94 4.30
C TYR A 289 -5.02 -9.30 4.57
N CYS A 290 -5.85 -9.14 3.54
CA CYS A 290 -7.19 -8.55 3.65
C CYS A 290 -8.28 -9.55 4.06
N GLU A 291 -7.95 -10.84 4.18
CA GLU A 291 -8.91 -11.94 4.38
C GLU A 291 -10.04 -11.97 3.32
N GLY A 292 -9.72 -11.58 2.09
CA GLY A 292 -10.67 -11.40 0.99
C GLY A 292 -10.50 -10.06 0.28
N TYR A 293 -11.60 -9.50 -0.22
CA TYR A 293 -11.60 -8.18 -0.86
C TYR A 293 -11.45 -7.05 0.19
N SER A 294 -10.66 -6.04 -0.14
CA SER A 294 -10.42 -4.88 0.73
C SER A 294 -11.72 -4.17 1.12
N GLN A 295 -11.92 -3.94 2.42
CA GLN A 295 -13.08 -3.22 2.96
C GLN A 295 -12.79 -1.72 3.17
N ALA A 296 -11.73 -1.20 2.55
CA ALA A 296 -11.42 0.23 2.63
C ALA A 296 -12.50 1.05 1.91
N THR A 297 -13.22 1.91 2.64
CA THR A 297 -14.27 2.79 2.09
C THR A 297 -13.84 4.25 1.95
N ALA A 298 -12.75 4.65 2.63
CA ALA A 298 -12.23 6.01 2.56
C ALA A 298 -11.66 6.34 1.17
N TYR A 299 -11.99 7.51 0.65
CA TYR A 299 -11.29 8.07 -0.51
C TYR A 299 -9.88 8.53 -0.11
N PRO A 300 -8.82 8.29 -0.92
CA PRO A 300 -8.80 7.58 -2.20
C PRO A 300 -8.50 6.07 -2.07
N TYR A 301 -8.44 5.51 -0.87
CA TYR A 301 -7.95 4.14 -0.61
C TYR A 301 -8.79 3.04 -1.27
N TYR A 302 -10.11 3.22 -1.41
CA TYR A 302 -10.97 2.23 -2.08
C TYR A 302 -10.69 2.08 -3.58
N ILE A 303 -10.02 3.05 -4.21
CA ILE A 303 -9.72 3.05 -5.65
C ILE A 303 -8.59 2.06 -5.97
N HIS A 304 -7.60 1.93 -5.08
CA HIS A 304 -6.45 1.05 -5.28
C HIS A 304 -6.84 -0.42 -5.57
N PRO A 305 -7.66 -1.11 -4.74
CA PRO A 305 -8.04 -2.49 -5.02
C PRO A 305 -8.88 -2.65 -6.30
N ILE A 306 -9.69 -1.65 -6.67
CA ILE A 306 -10.45 -1.67 -7.92
C ILE A 306 -9.50 -1.62 -9.12
N LEU A 307 -8.59 -0.63 -9.17
CA LEU A 307 -7.62 -0.52 -10.25
C LEU A 307 -6.65 -1.71 -10.28
N GLY A 308 -6.23 -2.21 -9.12
CA GLY A 308 -5.37 -3.38 -8.99
C GLY A 308 -5.99 -4.64 -9.60
N LEU A 309 -7.28 -4.89 -9.39
CA LEU A 309 -7.98 -6.02 -10.01
C LEU A 309 -8.19 -5.85 -11.51
N ILE A 310 -8.40 -4.62 -11.99
CA ILE A 310 -8.45 -4.34 -13.43
C ILE A 310 -7.09 -4.64 -14.07
N VAL A 311 -6.01 -4.12 -13.49
CA VAL A 311 -4.64 -4.36 -13.96
C VAL A 311 -4.30 -5.86 -13.93
N PHE A 312 -4.66 -6.56 -12.85
CA PHE A 312 -4.47 -8.00 -12.72
C PHE A 312 -5.21 -8.78 -13.81
N SER A 313 -6.48 -8.44 -14.05
CA SER A 313 -7.30 -9.09 -15.09
C SER A 313 -6.68 -8.90 -16.48
N LEU A 314 -6.27 -7.68 -16.81
CA LEU A 314 -5.60 -7.39 -18.08
C LEU A 314 -4.25 -8.12 -18.21
N ALA A 315 -3.48 -8.20 -17.12
CA ALA A 315 -2.21 -8.92 -17.07
C ALA A 315 -2.37 -10.43 -17.28
N LEU A 316 -3.48 -11.04 -16.87
CA LEU A 316 -3.81 -12.44 -17.13
C LEU A 316 -4.38 -12.69 -18.54
N ILE A 317 -5.23 -11.79 -19.03
CA ILE A 317 -5.84 -11.90 -20.35
C ILE A 317 -4.77 -11.79 -21.46
N ASN A 318 -3.80 -10.89 -21.30
CA ASN A 318 -2.81 -10.64 -22.33
C ASN A 318 -1.95 -11.87 -22.74
N PRO A 319 -1.42 -12.69 -21.81
CA PRO A 319 -0.74 -13.94 -22.16
C PRO A 319 -1.69 -15.01 -22.69
N ILE A 320 -2.95 -15.08 -22.25
CA ILE A 320 -3.95 -16.00 -22.84
C ILE A 320 -4.15 -15.67 -24.33
N ILE A 321 -4.29 -14.39 -24.65
CA ILE A 321 -4.35 -13.92 -26.05
C ILE A 321 -3.08 -14.32 -26.79
N ALA A 322 -1.91 -14.15 -26.16
CA ALA A 322 -0.63 -14.56 -26.74
C ALA A 322 -0.50 -16.07 -27.02
N LEU A 323 -1.23 -16.94 -26.30
CA LEU A 323 -1.31 -18.37 -26.60
C LEU A 323 -2.16 -18.65 -27.85
N CYS A 324 -3.19 -17.84 -28.10
CA CYS A 324 -4.01 -17.88 -29.32
C CYS A 324 -3.33 -17.26 -30.54
N ARG A 325 -2.00 -17.07 -30.49
CA ARG A 325 -1.21 -16.43 -31.54
C ARG A 325 -1.25 -17.25 -32.83
N CYS A 326 -1.86 -16.70 -33.88
CA CYS A 326 -1.88 -17.29 -35.22
C CYS A 326 -0.52 -17.23 -35.94
N ASN A 327 -0.36 -18.06 -36.98
CA ASN A 327 0.82 -18.09 -37.85
C ASN A 327 1.14 -16.68 -38.41
N PRO A 328 2.41 -16.28 -38.54
CA PRO A 328 2.80 -14.99 -39.13
C PRO A 328 2.15 -14.62 -40.47
N ALA A 329 1.78 -15.60 -41.31
CA ALA A 329 1.15 -15.36 -42.61
C ALA A 329 -0.40 -15.34 -42.58
N HIS A 330 -1.02 -15.55 -41.43
CA HIS A 330 -2.48 -15.65 -41.30
C HIS A 330 -3.17 -14.28 -41.37
N GLU A 331 -4.37 -14.20 -41.95
CA GLU A 331 -5.14 -12.95 -42.13
C GLU A 331 -5.50 -12.23 -40.82
N TYR A 332 -5.85 -12.96 -39.76
CA TYR A 332 -6.11 -12.39 -38.42
C TYR A 332 -4.87 -11.94 -37.63
N ARG A 333 -3.66 -12.07 -38.20
CA ARG A 333 -2.41 -11.66 -37.55
C ARG A 333 -2.38 -10.17 -37.14
N PRO A 334 -2.87 -9.22 -37.96
CA PRO A 334 -2.92 -7.81 -37.58
C PRO A 334 -3.87 -7.55 -36.40
N TRP A 335 -5.04 -8.20 -36.38
CA TRP A 335 -6.00 -8.10 -35.28
C TRP A 335 -5.41 -8.61 -33.97
N PHE A 336 -4.78 -9.80 -33.99
CA PHE A 336 -4.04 -10.32 -32.85
C PHE A 336 -3.00 -9.31 -32.33
N ASN A 337 -2.18 -8.75 -33.23
CA ASN A 337 -1.12 -7.81 -32.84
C ASN A 337 -1.71 -6.54 -32.17
N TRP A 338 -2.79 -5.98 -32.73
CA TRP A 338 -3.45 -4.79 -32.16
C TRP A 338 -4.09 -5.07 -30.81
N ILE A 339 -4.84 -6.16 -30.67
CA ILE A 339 -5.51 -6.52 -29.41
C ILE A 339 -4.47 -6.77 -28.32
N HIS A 340 -3.45 -7.58 -28.59
CA HIS A 340 -2.36 -7.86 -27.65
C HIS A 340 -1.59 -6.58 -27.26
N PHE A 341 -1.35 -5.69 -28.23
CA PHE A 341 -0.71 -4.40 -27.99
C PHE A 341 -1.55 -3.50 -27.09
N PHE A 342 -2.84 -3.32 -27.38
CA PHE A 342 -3.71 -2.42 -26.62
C PHE A 342 -3.92 -2.91 -25.20
N ILE A 343 -4.22 -4.19 -25.01
CA ILE A 343 -4.44 -4.77 -23.67
C ILE A 343 -3.17 -4.66 -22.83
N GLY A 344 -2.01 -5.02 -23.38
CA GLY A 344 -0.73 -4.92 -22.67
C GLY A 344 -0.37 -3.48 -22.31
N THR A 345 -0.54 -2.54 -23.25
CA THR A 345 -0.24 -1.11 -23.02
C THR A 345 -1.20 -0.50 -22.00
N PHE A 346 -2.49 -0.82 -22.08
CA PHE A 346 -3.49 -0.31 -21.14
C PHE A 346 -3.24 -0.82 -19.72
N ALA A 347 -2.88 -2.10 -19.55
CA ALA A 347 -2.47 -2.66 -18.27
C ALA A 347 -1.25 -1.91 -17.68
N TYR A 348 -0.24 -1.64 -18.51
CA TYR A 348 0.95 -0.93 -18.08
C TYR A 348 0.65 0.51 -17.64
N ILE A 349 -0.16 1.25 -18.41
CA ILE A 349 -0.56 2.62 -18.07
C ILE A 349 -1.35 2.64 -16.75
N LEU A 350 -2.30 1.72 -16.55
CA LEU A 350 -3.08 1.65 -15.32
C LEU A 350 -2.27 1.18 -14.10
N SER A 351 -1.18 0.45 -14.29
CA SER A 351 -0.30 0.04 -13.19
C SER A 351 0.32 1.23 -12.45
N VAL A 352 0.59 2.34 -13.15
CA VAL A 352 1.21 3.54 -12.59
C VAL A 352 0.35 4.21 -11.50
N PRO A 353 -0.89 4.66 -11.78
CA PRO A 353 -1.74 5.24 -10.74
C PRO A 353 -2.08 4.21 -9.66
N THR A 354 -2.17 2.92 -10.01
CA THR A 354 -2.37 1.84 -9.02
C THR A 354 -1.23 1.79 -8.01
N MET A 355 0.03 1.85 -8.47
CA MET A 355 1.21 1.90 -7.60
C MET A 355 1.28 3.20 -6.79
N MET A 356 0.94 4.36 -7.38
CA MET A 356 0.91 5.64 -6.67
C MET A 356 -0.08 5.60 -5.49
N LEU A 357 -1.27 5.03 -5.71
CA LEU A 357 -2.24 4.82 -4.63
C LEU A 357 -1.75 3.80 -3.61
N GLY A 358 -1.12 2.70 -4.07
CA GLY A 358 -0.55 1.66 -3.20
C GLY A 358 0.50 2.19 -2.22
N LEU A 359 1.38 3.08 -2.68
CA LEU A 359 2.39 3.75 -1.84
C LEU A 359 1.78 4.65 -0.75
N ARG A 360 0.50 5.02 -0.87
CA ARG A 360 -0.23 5.84 0.11
C ARG A 360 -1.14 5.02 1.02
N MET A 361 -1.19 3.70 0.87
CA MET A 361 -2.04 2.85 1.70
C MET A 361 -1.49 2.78 3.13
N PRO A 362 -2.32 2.97 4.17
CA PRO A 362 -1.86 2.93 5.57
C PRO A 362 -1.18 1.59 5.93
N ALA A 363 -1.68 0.48 5.34
CA ALA A 363 -1.14 -0.86 5.53
C ALA A 363 0.32 -1.02 5.06
N ALA A 364 0.78 -0.22 4.09
CA ALA A 364 2.15 -0.23 3.62
C ALA A 364 3.12 0.41 4.63
N GLY A 365 2.59 1.21 5.57
CA GLY A 365 3.36 1.95 6.55
C GLY A 365 2.98 3.42 6.51
N LEU A 366 2.52 3.95 7.64
CA LEU A 366 2.02 5.32 7.74
C LEU A 366 3.07 6.37 7.34
N GLN A 367 4.36 6.07 7.50
CA GLN A 367 5.44 6.94 7.04
C GLN A 367 5.40 7.17 5.52
N LEU A 368 5.11 6.13 4.72
CA LEU A 368 5.03 6.24 3.26
C LEU A 368 3.88 7.15 2.82
N GLN A 369 2.85 7.30 3.65
CA GLN A 369 1.73 8.21 3.36
C GLN A 369 2.14 9.70 3.41
N PHE A 370 3.12 10.07 4.24
CA PHE A 370 3.54 11.46 4.41
C PHE A 370 4.79 11.81 3.62
N ILE A 371 5.61 10.81 3.29
CA ILE A 371 6.83 11.00 2.54
C ILE A 371 6.50 11.15 1.04
N ASN A 372 6.89 12.27 0.43
CA ASN A 372 6.58 12.55 -0.99
C ASN A 372 7.61 11.99 -1.99
N TYR A 373 8.85 11.71 -1.57
CA TYR A 373 9.91 11.28 -2.50
C TYR A 373 9.63 9.95 -3.25
N PRO A 374 8.94 8.93 -2.72
CA PRO A 374 8.66 7.70 -3.48
C PRO A 374 7.77 7.97 -4.69
N LEU A 375 6.83 8.91 -4.58
CA LEU A 375 6.02 9.37 -5.71
C LEU A 375 6.86 10.14 -6.72
N TRP A 376 7.75 11.04 -6.27
CA TRP A 376 8.65 11.77 -7.18
C TRP A 376 9.58 10.83 -7.95
N ILE A 377 10.08 9.77 -7.31
CA ILE A 377 10.88 8.73 -7.97
C ILE A 377 10.05 8.00 -9.03
N LEU A 378 8.79 7.66 -8.74
CA LEU A 378 7.91 7.00 -9.70
C LEU A 378 7.54 7.95 -10.87
N ILE A 379 7.29 9.23 -10.59
CA ILE A 379 7.05 10.27 -11.62
C ILE A 379 8.30 10.41 -12.51
N PHE A 380 9.49 10.51 -11.90
CA PHE A 380 10.75 10.53 -12.64
C PHE A 380 10.89 9.30 -13.55
N PHE A 381 10.57 8.11 -13.05
CA PHE A 381 10.60 6.88 -13.83
C PHE A 381 9.64 6.92 -15.03
N VAL A 382 8.42 7.43 -14.85
CA VAL A 382 7.44 7.57 -15.94
C VAL A 382 7.94 8.54 -17.01
N ILE A 383 8.51 9.68 -16.61
CA ILE A 383 9.09 10.65 -17.54
C ILE A 383 10.27 10.01 -18.27
N PHE A 384 11.16 9.32 -17.55
CA PHE A 384 12.30 8.62 -18.14
C PHE A 384 11.85 7.56 -19.15
N GLN A 385 10.86 6.74 -18.81
CA GLN A 385 10.28 5.74 -19.71
C GLN A 385 9.77 6.39 -21.00
N PHE A 386 8.99 7.47 -20.87
CA PHE A 386 8.45 8.21 -22.02
C PHE A 386 9.55 8.82 -22.90
N MET A 387 10.59 9.38 -22.29
CA MET A 387 11.74 9.93 -23.01
C MET A 387 12.51 8.84 -23.79
N ILE A 388 12.71 7.66 -23.20
CA ILE A 388 13.34 6.53 -23.89
C ILE A 388 12.49 6.09 -25.10
N GLU A 389 11.16 6.00 -24.95
CA GLU A 389 10.27 5.66 -26.07
C GLU A 389 10.35 6.70 -27.20
N ILE A 390 10.32 8.00 -26.87
CA ILE A 390 10.49 9.08 -27.86
C ILE A 390 11.85 8.96 -28.57
N ILE A 391 12.94 8.79 -27.83
CA ILE A 391 14.29 8.66 -28.39
C ILE A 391 14.36 7.47 -29.36
N LEU A 392 13.80 6.32 -28.97
CA LEU A 392 13.80 5.12 -29.81
C LEU A 392 12.89 5.27 -31.04
N GLU A 393 11.77 5.98 -30.93
CA GLU A 393 10.87 6.29 -32.05
C GLU A 393 11.56 7.22 -33.06
N ILE A 394 12.17 8.32 -32.59
CA ILE A 394 12.94 9.25 -33.42
C ILE A 394 14.10 8.54 -34.11
N HIS A 395 14.86 7.72 -33.37
CA HIS A 395 15.93 6.90 -33.94
C HIS A 395 15.38 5.93 -35.01
N GLY A 396 14.22 5.33 -34.76
CA GLY A 396 13.51 4.49 -35.73
C GLY A 396 13.24 5.23 -37.04
N CYS A 397 12.74 6.47 -36.96
CA CYS A 397 12.47 7.33 -38.11
C CYS A 397 13.75 7.66 -38.91
N PHE A 398 14.84 8.05 -38.24
CA PHE A 398 16.11 8.38 -38.91
C PHE A 398 16.68 7.21 -39.72
N TYR A 399 16.60 5.99 -39.18
CA TYR A 399 17.15 4.80 -39.83
C TYR A 399 16.13 4.01 -40.67
N TYR A 400 14.86 4.45 -40.72
CA TYR A 400 13.78 3.74 -41.39
C TYR A 400 14.10 3.46 -42.86
N ARG A 401 14.43 4.50 -43.65
CA ARG A 401 14.71 4.35 -45.10
C ARG A 401 15.92 3.44 -45.35
N ARG A 402 16.99 3.59 -44.56
CA ARG A 402 18.22 2.80 -44.70
C ARG A 402 17.99 1.32 -44.38
N ASN A 403 17.28 1.03 -43.29
CA ASN A 403 16.97 -0.35 -42.89
C ASN A 403 15.94 -0.99 -43.82
N LYS A 404 14.96 -0.22 -44.33
CA LYS A 404 14.01 -0.68 -45.34
C LYS A 404 14.71 -1.09 -46.64
N ASN A 405 15.70 -0.29 -47.09
CA ASN A 405 16.49 -0.63 -48.27
C ASN A 405 17.31 -1.92 -48.05
N LYS A 406 18.02 -2.05 -46.93
CA LYS A 406 18.74 -3.30 -46.57
C LYS A 406 17.82 -4.52 -46.61
N ARG A 407 16.62 -4.40 -46.03
CA ARG A 407 15.63 -5.50 -46.00
C ARG A 407 15.14 -5.85 -47.40
N ARG A 408 14.92 -4.86 -48.28
CA ARG A 408 14.55 -5.09 -49.67
C ARG A 408 15.64 -5.84 -50.43
N THR A 409 16.91 -5.46 -50.25
CA THR A 409 18.05 -6.17 -50.85
C THR A 409 18.13 -7.62 -50.37
N TYR A 410 18.00 -7.85 -49.07
CA TYR A 410 17.99 -9.21 -48.50
C TYR A 410 16.85 -10.10 -49.02
N VAL A 411 15.64 -9.55 -49.21
CA VAL A 411 14.53 -10.31 -49.81
C VAL A 411 14.88 -10.77 -51.22
N LEU A 412 15.47 -9.89 -52.04
CA LEU A 412 15.92 -10.23 -53.40
C LEU A 412 17.03 -11.31 -53.38
N GLU A 413 18.00 -11.19 -52.48
CA GLU A 413 19.07 -12.20 -52.29
C GLU A 413 18.50 -13.56 -51.87
N ILE A 414 17.47 -13.57 -51.02
CA ILE A 414 16.77 -14.79 -50.62
C ILE A 414 16.01 -15.43 -51.79
N ASP A 415 15.30 -14.64 -52.59
CA ASP A 415 14.54 -15.16 -53.73
C ASP A 415 15.49 -15.79 -54.76
N GLN A 416 16.64 -15.17 -55.00
CA GLN A 416 17.71 -15.71 -55.83
C GLN A 416 18.28 -17.02 -55.27
N TYR A 417 18.58 -17.06 -53.96
CA TYR A 417 19.03 -18.27 -53.28
C TYR A 417 17.99 -19.41 -53.39
N GLN A 418 16.70 -19.12 -53.21
CA GLN A 418 15.64 -20.11 -53.35
C GLN A 418 15.50 -20.61 -54.78
N ALA A 419 15.61 -19.74 -55.79
CA ALA A 419 15.60 -20.13 -57.19
C ALA A 419 16.81 -21.03 -57.55
N ALA A 420 18.01 -20.66 -57.09
CA ALA A 420 19.23 -21.46 -57.29
C ALA A 420 19.15 -22.83 -56.61
N LYS A 421 18.55 -22.90 -55.41
CA LYS A 421 18.33 -24.15 -54.68
C LYS A 421 17.37 -25.09 -55.42
N ARG A 422 16.32 -24.56 -56.06
CA ARG A 422 15.39 -25.36 -56.88
C ARG A 422 16.06 -25.99 -58.11
N LEU A 423 17.10 -25.34 -58.64
CA LEU A 423 17.85 -25.80 -59.81
C LEU A 423 19.01 -26.77 -59.45
N ASN A 424 19.05 -27.32 -58.23
CA ASN A 424 20.13 -28.20 -57.71
C ASN A 424 21.55 -27.59 -57.76
N ASN A 425 21.68 -26.27 -57.94
CA ASN A 425 22.95 -25.54 -57.94
C ASN A 425 23.42 -25.13 -56.53
N ALA A 426 22.91 -25.78 -55.48
CA ALA A 426 23.04 -25.35 -54.09
C ALA A 426 24.41 -25.66 -53.46
N ARG A 427 25.47 -24.98 -53.89
CA ARG A 427 26.74 -24.89 -53.15
C ARG A 427 26.86 -23.61 -52.31
N GLN A 428 25.92 -22.67 -52.46
CA GLN A 428 25.99 -21.39 -51.74
C GLN A 428 25.29 -21.47 -50.37
N PRO A 429 25.91 -20.94 -49.30
CA PRO A 429 25.27 -20.84 -47.99
C PRO A 429 24.11 -19.85 -48.03
N ARG A 430 23.09 -20.08 -47.20
CA ARG A 430 21.94 -19.15 -47.09
C ARG A 430 22.44 -17.76 -46.67
N PRO A 431 22.04 -16.68 -47.36
CA PRO A 431 22.45 -15.33 -46.98
C PRO A 431 21.93 -14.98 -45.57
N PRO A 432 22.77 -14.39 -44.69
CA PRO A 432 22.35 -13.97 -43.35
C PRO A 432 21.44 -12.75 -43.41
N GLU A 433 20.51 -12.64 -42.45
CA GLU A 433 19.62 -11.47 -42.35
C GLU A 433 20.45 -10.23 -41.95
N PRO A 434 20.32 -9.08 -42.65
CA PRO A 434 21.23 -7.96 -42.49
C PRO A 434 21.07 -7.28 -41.14
N GLU A 435 22.21 -6.91 -40.54
CA GLU A 435 22.20 -6.17 -39.28
C GLU A 435 21.66 -4.74 -39.48
N PRO A 436 20.79 -4.27 -38.57
CA PRO A 436 20.19 -2.95 -38.69
C PRO A 436 21.24 -1.85 -38.45
N SER A 437 21.14 -0.77 -39.23
CA SER A 437 21.90 0.44 -38.97
C SER A 437 21.45 1.07 -37.64
N GLY A 438 22.40 1.63 -36.88
CA GLY A 438 22.15 2.22 -35.57
C GLY A 438 22.02 1.21 -34.41
N ARG A 439 22.39 -0.07 -34.62
CA ARG A 439 22.25 -1.10 -33.57
C ARG A 439 23.05 -0.81 -32.28
N MET A 440 24.24 -0.20 -32.40
CA MET A 440 25.08 0.10 -31.24
C MET A 440 24.41 1.11 -30.31
N PHE A 441 23.72 2.10 -30.88
CA PHE A 441 22.92 3.04 -30.13
C PHE A 441 21.77 2.34 -29.40
N LYS A 442 21.08 1.40 -30.07
CA LYS A 442 20.04 0.58 -29.41
C LYS A 442 20.60 -0.23 -28.25
N TYR A 443 21.78 -0.86 -28.39
CA TYR A 443 22.40 -1.58 -27.27
C TYR A 443 22.70 -0.68 -26.07
N PHE A 444 23.23 0.52 -26.31
CA PHE A 444 23.44 1.50 -25.26
C PHE A 444 22.13 1.89 -24.58
N ILE A 445 21.08 2.19 -25.35
CA ILE A 445 19.79 2.62 -24.81
C ILE A 445 19.10 1.53 -23.98
N ILE A 446 19.07 0.26 -24.43
CA ILE A 446 18.49 -0.81 -23.60
C ILE A 446 19.30 -1.07 -22.34
N GLY A 447 20.63 -0.97 -22.41
CA GLY A 447 21.51 -1.09 -21.25
C GLY A 447 21.25 0.01 -20.22
N LEU A 448 21.18 1.27 -20.68
CA LEU A 448 20.83 2.42 -19.85
C LEU A 448 19.44 2.27 -19.24
N HIS A 449 18.44 1.93 -20.05
CA HIS A 449 17.06 1.75 -19.62
C HIS A 449 16.95 0.65 -18.55
N ALA A 450 17.51 -0.53 -18.80
CA ALA A 450 17.48 -1.63 -17.84
C ALA A 450 18.21 -1.29 -16.53
N THR A 451 19.33 -0.57 -16.61
CA THR A 451 20.10 -0.12 -15.43
C THR A 451 19.28 0.86 -14.58
N VAL A 452 18.66 1.87 -15.21
CA VAL A 452 17.83 2.84 -14.50
C VAL A 452 16.59 2.15 -13.91
N CYS A 453 15.94 1.24 -14.64
CA CYS A 453 14.81 0.46 -14.11
C CYS A 453 15.22 -0.35 -12.88
N ALA A 454 16.38 -1.01 -12.90
CA ALA A 454 16.89 -1.78 -11.77
C ALA A 454 17.19 -0.89 -10.56
N ILE A 455 17.88 0.24 -10.76
CA ILE A 455 18.19 1.19 -9.69
C ILE A 455 16.91 1.74 -9.05
N VAL A 456 15.95 2.21 -9.87
CA VAL A 456 14.67 2.73 -9.38
C VAL A 456 13.90 1.66 -8.62
N ALA A 457 13.81 0.44 -9.17
CA ALA A 457 13.10 -0.66 -8.52
C ALA A 457 13.74 -1.03 -7.18
N VAL A 458 15.07 -1.12 -7.10
CA VAL A 458 15.79 -1.40 -5.85
C VAL A 458 15.55 -0.30 -4.83
N ILE A 459 15.66 0.97 -5.21
CA ILE A 459 15.41 2.11 -4.33
C ILE A 459 13.98 2.05 -3.77
N LEU A 460 12.97 1.88 -4.64
CA LEU A 460 11.57 1.79 -4.22
C LEU A 460 11.30 0.57 -3.32
N VAL A 461 11.90 -0.59 -3.61
CA VAL A 461 11.79 -1.79 -2.77
C VAL A 461 12.39 -1.55 -1.39
N ILE A 462 13.58 -0.93 -1.30
CA ILE A 462 14.21 -0.59 -0.02
C ILE A 462 13.32 0.37 0.78
N ILE A 463 12.79 1.40 0.13
CA ILE A 463 11.89 2.38 0.74
C ILE A 463 10.65 1.68 1.33
N ILE A 464 9.99 0.80 0.56
CA ILE A 464 8.80 0.07 1.01
C ILE A 464 9.13 -0.93 2.11
N ALA A 465 10.29 -1.57 2.08
CA ALA A 465 10.68 -2.57 3.07
C ALA A 465 11.03 -1.94 4.43
N VAL A 466 11.71 -0.79 4.41
CA VAL A 466 12.25 -0.13 5.62
C VAL A 466 11.19 0.67 6.37
N ASN A 467 10.36 1.43 5.67
CA ASN A 467 9.25 2.21 6.23
C ASN A 467 8.03 1.32 6.36
#